data_AF-A0A7K4FJY7-F1
#
_entry.id   AF-A0A7K4FJY7-F1
#
_cell.length_a   1.000
_cell.length_b   1.000
_cell.length_c   1.000
_cell.angle_alpha   90.00
_cell.angle_beta   90.00
_cell.angle_gamma   90.00
#
_symmetry.space_group_name_H-M   'P 1'
#
loop_
_entity.id
_entity.type
_entity.pdbx_description
1 polymer ?
#
loop_
_entity_poly.entity_id
_entity_poly.type
_entity_poly.pdbx_seq_one_letter_code
_entity_poly.pdbx_strand_id
1 'polypeptide(L)'
;IVRGKRNYVLNIPLELKVSIVDYKGNNIPMISPAETRTESKKWVLIKPGNEKRSVAAEKIAKILGIEKSEIESILPPGGSIVVENSKEIKELS
;
A
#
# COMPACT_ATOMS: atom_id res chain seq x y z
N ILE A 1 -35.70 20.11 13.14
CA ILE A 1 -34.96 18.99 12.50
C ILE A 1 -33.93 19.61 11.56
N VAL A 2 -32.64 19.60 11.91
CA VAL A 2 -31.57 20.02 10.99
C VAL A 2 -31.30 18.86 10.03
N ARG A 3 -31.62 19.01 8.75
CA ARG A 3 -31.23 18.05 7.71
C ARG A 3 -29.94 18.56 7.07
N GLY A 4 -28.80 18.11 7.58
CA GLY A 4 -27.52 18.31 6.89
C GLY A 4 -27.55 17.63 5.52
N LYS A 5 -27.09 18.33 4.48
CA LYS A 5 -26.89 17.75 3.15
C LYS A 5 -25.68 16.82 3.20
N ARG A 6 -25.88 15.51 2.98
CA ARG A 6 -24.77 14.56 2.84
C ARG A 6 -24.12 14.75 1.47
N ASN A 7 -22.84 15.09 1.44
CA ASN A 7 -22.05 15.19 0.21
C ASN A 7 -21.27 13.89 0.02
N TYR A 8 -21.84 12.96 -0.74
CA TYR A 8 -21.13 11.75 -1.15
C TYR A 8 -20.33 12.06 -2.40
N VAL A 9 -19.00 12.00 -2.28
CA VAL A 9 -18.10 12.07 -3.43
C VAL A 9 -17.69 10.64 -3.77
N LEU A 10 -18.10 10.18 -4.95
CA LEU A 10 -17.82 8.84 -5.45
C LEU A 10 -16.55 8.87 -6.31
N ASN A 11 -15.89 7.72 -6.44
CA ASN A 11 -14.73 7.52 -7.32
C ASN A 11 -13.52 8.42 -7.01
N ILE A 12 -13.30 8.72 -5.72
CA ILE A 12 -12.07 9.40 -5.30
C ILE A 12 -10.90 8.44 -5.59
N PRO A 13 -9.89 8.85 -6.39
CA PRO A 13 -8.71 8.03 -6.61
C PRO A 13 -8.01 7.82 -5.27
N LEU A 14 -7.86 6.56 -4.87
CA LEU A 14 -7.20 6.18 -3.63
C LEU A 14 -5.97 5.35 -3.93
N GLU A 15 -4.81 5.93 -3.68
CA GLU A 15 -3.51 5.27 -3.79
C GLU A 15 -2.79 5.32 -2.46
N LEU A 16 -2.18 4.20 -2.09
CA LEU A 16 -1.46 4.02 -0.83
C LEU A 16 -0.07 3.48 -1.12
N LYS A 17 0.91 3.94 -0.35
CA LYS A 17 2.29 3.47 -0.41
C LYS A 17 2.56 2.52 0.75
N VAL A 18 3.02 1.31 0.44
CA VAL A 18 3.57 0.34 1.38
C VAL A 18 5.09 0.42 1.31
N SER A 19 5.74 0.70 2.44
CA SER A 19 7.20 0.77 2.51
C SER A 19 7.71 0.24 3.84
N ILE A 20 9.01 -0.05 3.92
CA ILE A 20 9.66 -0.42 5.18
C ILE A 20 10.01 0.88 5.92
N VAL A 21 9.78 0.91 7.24
CA VAL A 21 10.17 2.01 8.11
C VAL A 21 10.95 1.50 9.31
N ASP A 22 11.95 2.26 9.74
CA ASP A 22 12.57 2.05 11.05
C ASP A 22 11.65 2.65 12.11
N TYR A 23 11.09 1.78 12.94
CA TYR A 23 10.34 2.17 14.12
C TYR A 23 11.00 1.58 15.36
N LYS A 24 11.65 2.45 16.15
CA LYS A 24 12.35 2.08 17.39
C LYS A 24 13.43 1.00 17.18
N GLY A 25 14.18 1.10 16.07
CA GLY A 25 15.24 0.15 15.72
C GLY A 25 14.73 -1.14 15.06
N ASN A 26 13.44 -1.23 14.74
CA ASN A 26 12.85 -2.37 14.05
C ASN A 26 12.36 -1.96 12.66
N ASN A 27 12.75 -2.72 11.65
CA ASN A 27 12.26 -2.53 10.29
C ASN A 27 10.90 -3.21 10.13
N ILE A 28 9.84 -2.41 10.00
CA ILE A 28 8.46 -2.90 9.85
C ILE A 28 7.84 -2.40 8.55
N PRO A 29 6.91 -3.15 7.93
CA PRO A 29 6.13 -2.65 6.81
C PRO A 29 5.05 -1.67 7.33
N MET A 30 4.85 -0.57 6.61
CA MET A 30 3.85 0.43 6.96
C MET A 30 3.14 0.96 5.71
N ILE A 31 1.84 1.26 5.87
CA ILE A 31 1.01 1.91 4.85
C ILE A 31 0.94 3.40 5.11
N SER A 32 1.03 4.18 4.05
CA SER A 32 0.97 5.64 4.07
C SER A 32 0.26 6.18 2.82
N PRO A 33 -0.17 7.45 2.80
CA PRO A 33 -0.61 8.10 1.56
C PRO A 33 0.44 7.97 0.44
N ALA A 34 0.01 7.86 -0.81
CA ALA A 34 0.91 7.68 -1.97
C ALA A 34 2.05 8.71 -2.04
N GLU A 35 1.79 9.96 -1.68
CA GLU A 35 2.75 11.07 -1.75
C GLU A 35 3.81 11.04 -0.64
N THR A 36 3.66 10.16 0.36
CA THR A 36 4.58 10.09 1.50
C THR A 36 5.99 9.77 1.04
N ARG A 37 6.95 10.62 1.42
CA ARG A 37 8.37 10.32 1.20
C ARG A 37 8.81 9.24 2.16
N THR A 38 9.54 8.26 1.66
CA THR A 38 10.11 7.16 2.46
C THR A 38 11.61 7.11 2.24
N GLU A 39 12.36 6.88 3.30
CA GLU A 39 13.81 6.65 3.22
C GLU A 39 14.12 5.24 2.70
N SER A 40 13.14 4.34 2.71
CA SER A 40 13.30 2.97 2.21
C SER A 40 13.45 2.94 0.69
N LYS A 41 14.49 2.24 0.24
CA LYS A 41 14.70 1.89 -1.18
C LYS A 41 13.69 0.89 -1.72
N LYS A 42 12.91 0.25 -0.85
CA LYS A 42 11.86 -0.71 -1.20
C LYS A 42 10.49 -0.15 -0.84
N TRP A 43 9.63 -0.03 -1.84
CA TRP A 43 8.24 0.41 -1.67
C TRP A 43 7.36 -0.12 -2.80
N VAL A 44 6.05 -0.11 -2.53
CA VAL A 44 4.99 -0.51 -3.46
C VAL A 44 3.84 0.50 -3.37
N LEU A 45 3.32 0.96 -4.51
CA LEU A 45 2.05 1.69 -4.58
C LEU A 45 0.92 0.71 -4.88
N ILE A 46 -0.17 0.82 -4.11
CA ILE A 46 -1.37 0.01 -4.24
C ILE A 46 -2.61 0.89 -4.37
N LYS A 47 -3.65 0.33 -4.99
CA LYS A 47 -5.00 0.90 -4.99
C LYS A 47 -6.06 -0.18 -4.82
N PRO A 48 -7.29 0.16 -4.40
CA PRO A 48 -8.40 -0.79 -4.41
C PRO A 48 -8.56 -1.44 -5.79
N GLY A 49 -8.85 -2.74 -5.82
CA GLY A 49 -8.99 -3.48 -7.08
C GLY A 49 -9.53 -4.89 -6.90
N ASN A 50 -9.59 -5.65 -8.00
CA ASN A 50 -10.25 -6.95 -8.04
C ASN A 50 -9.34 -8.14 -7.71
N GLU A 51 -8.05 -7.89 -7.44
CA GLU A 51 -7.12 -8.95 -7.04
C GLU A 51 -7.38 -9.38 -5.60
N LYS A 52 -7.38 -10.70 -5.37
CA LYS A 52 -7.57 -11.27 -4.03
C LYS A 52 -6.50 -10.73 -3.09
N ARG A 53 -6.92 -10.31 -1.89
CA ARG A 53 -6.04 -9.74 -0.86
C ARG A 53 -4.79 -10.57 -0.60
N SER A 54 -4.92 -11.89 -0.53
CA SER A 54 -3.79 -12.79 -0.28
C SER A 54 -2.78 -12.85 -1.45
N VAL A 55 -3.26 -12.68 -2.69
CA VAL A 55 -2.40 -12.61 -3.89
C VAL A 55 -1.64 -11.28 -3.91
N ALA A 56 -2.32 -10.17 -3.61
CA ALA A 56 -1.69 -8.86 -3.49
C ALA A 56 -0.63 -8.86 -2.38
N ALA A 57 -0.95 -9.44 -1.21
CA ALA A 57 -0.03 -9.55 -0.10
C ALA A 57 1.24 -10.31 -0.46
N GLU A 58 1.11 -11.42 -1.20
CA GLU A 58 2.24 -12.23 -1.63
C GLU A 58 3.17 -11.49 -2.61
N LYS A 59 2.60 -10.71 -3.54
CA LYS A 59 3.38 -9.85 -4.43
C LYS A 59 4.14 -8.77 -3.66
N ILE A 60 3.46 -8.08 -2.76
CA ILE A 60 4.05 -7.00 -1.95
C ILE A 60 5.16 -7.57 -1.04
N ALA A 61 4.90 -8.69 -0.37
CA ALA A 61 5.86 -9.43 0.45
C ALA A 61 7.14 -9.74 -0.33
N LYS A 62 7.02 -10.27 -1.56
CA LYS A 62 8.16 -10.55 -2.44
C LYS A 62 8.93 -9.30 -2.87
N ILE A 63 8.26 -8.16 -3.04
CA ILE A 63 8.90 -6.90 -3.41
C ILE A 63 9.68 -6.33 -2.23
N LEU A 64 9.06 -6.29 -1.05
CA LEU A 64 9.66 -5.72 0.17
C LEU A 64 10.66 -6.68 0.83
N GLY A 65 10.51 -7.99 0.64
CA GLY A 65 11.27 -9.01 1.35
C GLY A 65 10.81 -9.14 2.81
N ILE A 66 9.49 -9.11 3.01
CA ILE A 66 8.81 -9.18 4.31
C ILE A 66 7.86 -10.39 4.29
N GLU A 67 7.58 -10.96 5.44
CA GLU A 67 6.64 -12.08 5.57
C GLU A 67 5.23 -11.71 5.09
N LYS A 68 4.59 -12.64 4.38
CA LYS A 68 3.25 -12.43 3.80
C LYS A 68 2.21 -12.10 4.88
N SER A 69 2.27 -12.79 6.02
CA SER A 69 1.34 -12.58 7.14
C SER A 69 1.42 -11.17 7.71
N GLU A 70 2.62 -10.58 7.74
CA GLU A 70 2.84 -9.21 8.21
C GLU A 70 2.21 -8.20 7.24
N ILE A 71 2.36 -8.43 5.93
CA ILE A 71 1.67 -7.62 4.91
C ILE A 71 0.15 -7.79 4.99
N GLU A 72 -0.35 -9.02 5.16
CA GLU A 72 -1.78 -9.27 5.35
C GLU A 72 -2.34 -8.61 6.61
N SER A 73 -1.51 -8.38 7.64
CA SER A 73 -1.94 -7.71 8.86
C SER A 73 -2.20 -6.21 8.68
N ILE A 74 -1.47 -5.56 7.76
CA ILE A 74 -1.56 -4.10 7.53
C ILE A 74 -2.45 -3.75 6.34
N LEU A 75 -2.68 -4.67 5.41
CA LEU A 75 -3.44 -4.37 4.19
C LEU A 75 -4.88 -3.95 4.53
N PRO A 76 -5.43 -2.96 3.80
CA PRO A 76 -6.84 -2.63 3.90
C PRO A 76 -7.72 -3.87 3.62
N PRO A 77 -8.96 -3.90 4.13
CA PRO A 77 -9.91 -4.94 3.75
C PRO A 77 -10.25 -4.84 2.26
N GLY A 78 -10.68 -5.96 1.68
CA GLY A 78 -11.01 -6.05 0.25
C GLY A 78 -9.81 -6.37 -0.64
N GLY A 79 -10.01 -6.25 -1.95
CA GLY A 79 -8.97 -6.49 -2.94
C GLY A 79 -8.11 -5.26 -3.19
N SER A 80 -6.87 -5.47 -3.60
CA SER A 80 -5.93 -4.40 -3.94
C SER A 80 -5.05 -4.84 -5.08
N ILE A 81 -4.66 -3.91 -5.94
CA ILE A 81 -3.70 -4.16 -7.02
C ILE A 81 -2.46 -3.31 -6.82
N VAL A 82 -1.30 -3.87 -7.18
CA VAL A 82 -0.04 -3.14 -7.27
C VAL A 82 -0.07 -2.27 -8.53
N VAL A 83 0.26 -0.99 -8.37
CA VAL A 83 0.27 0.00 -9.46
C VAL A 83 1.69 0.28 -9.94
N GLU A 84 2.62 0.42 -9.00
CA GLU A 84 4.01 0.77 -9.25
C GLU A 84 4.87 0.25 -8.10
N ASN A 85 6.15 -0.03 -8.33
CA ASN A 85 7.06 -0.39 -7.26
C ASN A 85 8.52 -0.02 -7.55
N SER A 86 9.32 -0.03 -6.48
CA SER A 86 10.75 0.29 -6.53
C SER A 86 11.64 -0.64 -7.39
N LYS A 87 11.19 -1.85 -7.76
CA LYS A 87 11.99 -2.76 -8.62
C LYS A 87 11.90 -2.33 -10.09
N GLU A 88 10.70 -2.01 -10.55
CA GLU A 88 10.45 -1.58 -11.93
C GLU A 88 11.21 -0.29 -12.30
N ILE A 89 11.34 0.66 -11.37
CA ILE A 89 12.09 1.90 -11.61
C ILE A 89 13.60 1.65 -11.77
N LYS A 90 14.15 0.66 -11.05
CA LYS A 90 15.58 0.31 -11.16
C LYS A 90 15.94 -0.35 -12.48
N GLU A 91 14.98 -0.98 -13.15
CA GLU A 91 15.20 -1.62 -14.46
C GLU A 91 15.14 -0.60 -15.62
N LEU A 92 14.63 0.61 -15.35
CA LEU A 92 14.51 1.72 -16.28
C LEU A 92 15.61 2.80 -16.10
N SER A 93 16.49 2.64 -15.10
CA SER A 93 17.59 3.58 -14.75
C SER A 93 18.96 2.97 -15.07
#